data_AF-A0A6L6L7B8-F1
#
_entry.id   AF-A0A6L6L7B8-F1
#
_cell.length_a   1.000
_cell.length_b   1.000
_cell.length_c   1.000
_cell.angle_alpha   90.00
_cell.angle_beta   90.00
_cell.angle_gamma   90.00
#
_symmetry.space_group_name_H-M   'P 1'
#
loop_
_entity.id
_entity.type
_entity.pdbx_description
1 polymer ?
#
loop_
_entity_poly.entity_id
_entity_poly.type
_entity_poly.pdbx_seq_one_letter_code
_entity_poly.pdbx_strand_id
1 'polypeptide(L)'
;MNLISQIFLIILIACFTGTVSLGFWRVFQPLLLKRDPRLVYVTLRFVCMMYIVPFGYLIVRLTWRGYLRTESIWKPNFEMAGDMDLVFGIAGIIWLVFLIKNVADSMVEFIRWKRLCRYRIPVADEQVCAEFLKVKNMLHIHRKIGIYYSSSIQSPMVTGVFQYNILLPKDHYSREELAVIFCHELVHCKHNDPFFKICSIYIGAMQHMTSGAKHILPWINEWSECACDVSAVCALRDVTTPRRYFEVIVDLMERMPEDSKPDYIFSTLYESQQSLGRRIEYMKKYVKAKRGAKISAFVLSFLFVVTSMTTTYAASYGAAGVHDELYQEAEATQGESLETPELEEVFVPASENNDYSRIKYAKPDLSPVAPILSSGEMATFNWTVEPGTRFCSGKFKVSSGQKIVISASISPSTQTCWIGIMDPHNNVRYVEGKGGFGHSFAVSETGKYRVFVQNRGTKNVTSSGSYYFE
;
A
#
# COMPACT_ATOMS: atom_id res chain seq x y z
N MET A 1 10.19 9.64 6.84
CA MET A 1 10.22 8.36 6.11
C MET A 1 10.73 8.54 4.68
N ASN A 2 11.62 7.63 4.26
CA ASN A 2 11.90 7.41 2.84
C ASN A 2 10.69 6.79 2.14
N LEU A 3 10.48 7.10 0.86
CA LEU A 3 9.37 6.59 0.03
C LEU A 3 9.21 5.05 0.10
N ILE A 4 10.33 4.34 0.26
CA ILE A 4 10.39 2.87 0.38
C ILE A 4 9.61 2.37 1.60
N SER A 5 9.82 2.96 2.77
CA SER A 5 9.14 2.55 4.00
C SER A 5 7.62 2.80 3.90
N GLN A 6 7.22 3.86 3.20
CA GLN A 6 5.80 4.22 3.04
C GLN A 6 5.08 3.25 2.12
N ILE A 7 5.72 2.89 1.00
CA ILE A 7 5.21 1.86 0.09
C ILE A 7 5.11 0.51 0.82
N PHE A 8 6.13 0.13 1.59
CA PHE A 8 6.11 -1.12 2.35
C PHE A 8 4.95 -1.19 3.34
N LEU A 9 4.68 -0.11 4.08
CA LEU A 9 3.55 -0.06 5.01
C LEU A 9 2.19 -0.17 4.32
N ILE A 10 2.01 0.48 3.15
CA ILE A 10 0.78 0.33 2.35
C ILE A 10 0.58 -1.13 1.92
N ILE A 11 1.67 -1.78 1.47
CA ILE A 11 1.64 -3.20 1.08
C ILE A 11 1.32 -4.09 2.28
N LEU A 12 1.86 -3.79 3.46
CA LEU A 12 1.59 -4.52 4.70
C LEU A 12 0.12 -4.39 5.13
N ILE A 13 -0.47 -3.19 5.01
CA ILE A 13 -1.90 -2.99 5.30
C ILE A 13 -2.75 -3.79 4.30
N ALA A 14 -2.45 -3.71 3.00
CA ALA A 14 -3.16 -4.48 1.97
C ALA A 14 -3.02 -6.01 2.19
N CYS A 15 -1.85 -6.46 2.64
CA CYS A 15 -1.57 -7.83 3.02
C CYS A 15 -2.50 -8.29 4.15
N PHE A 16 -2.58 -7.50 5.20
CA PHE A 16 -3.39 -7.78 6.37
C PHE A 16 -4.87 -7.86 5.99
N THR A 17 -5.39 -6.88 5.24
CA THR A 17 -6.80 -6.85 4.82
C THR A 17 -7.18 -8.02 3.93
N GLY A 18 -6.32 -8.37 2.98
CA GLY A 18 -6.52 -9.55 2.14
C GLY A 18 -6.51 -10.85 2.94
N THR A 19 -5.61 -10.99 3.91
CA THR A 19 -5.48 -12.19 4.76
C THR A 19 -6.71 -12.39 5.65
N VAL A 20 -7.21 -11.32 6.25
CA VAL A 20 -8.46 -11.36 7.03
C VAL A 20 -9.65 -11.76 6.15
N SER A 21 -9.79 -11.14 4.97
CA SER A 21 -10.87 -11.48 4.04
C SER A 21 -10.79 -12.94 3.58
N LEU A 22 -9.57 -13.46 3.36
CA LEU A 22 -9.35 -14.86 3.03
C LEU A 22 -9.75 -15.80 4.19
N GLY A 23 -9.46 -15.43 5.43
CA GLY A 23 -9.90 -16.16 6.62
C GLY A 23 -11.42 -16.28 6.69
N PHE A 24 -12.13 -15.16 6.50
CA PHE A 24 -13.59 -15.19 6.40
C PHE A 24 -14.09 -16.02 5.24
N TRP A 25 -13.44 -15.95 4.08
CA TRP A 25 -13.84 -16.73 2.92
C TRP A 25 -13.80 -18.22 3.22
N ARG A 26 -12.76 -18.70 3.92
CA ARG A 26 -12.66 -20.10 4.38
C ARG A 26 -13.78 -20.48 5.34
N VAL A 27 -14.12 -19.61 6.30
CA VAL A 27 -15.20 -19.86 7.27
C VAL A 27 -16.57 -19.90 6.58
N PHE A 28 -16.82 -19.01 5.62
CA PHE A 28 -18.08 -18.93 4.90
C PHE A 28 -18.20 -19.97 3.77
N GLN A 29 -17.10 -20.51 3.28
CA GLN A 29 -17.04 -21.47 2.18
C GLN A 29 -18.07 -22.61 2.26
N PRO A 30 -18.21 -23.37 3.37
CA PRO A 30 -19.21 -24.46 3.45
C PRO A 30 -20.65 -23.95 3.35
N LEU A 31 -20.95 -22.76 3.86
CA LEU A 31 -22.27 -22.14 3.76
C LEU A 31 -22.55 -21.67 2.33
N LEU A 32 -21.57 -21.04 1.69
CA LEU A 32 -21.64 -20.61 0.29
C LEU A 32 -21.89 -21.82 -0.63
N LEU A 33 -21.14 -22.91 -0.45
CA LEU A 33 -21.30 -24.16 -1.19
C LEU A 33 -22.69 -24.79 -1.05
N LYS A 34 -23.25 -24.80 0.16
CA LYS A 34 -24.60 -25.34 0.40
C LYS A 34 -25.67 -24.53 -0.34
N ARG A 35 -25.45 -23.23 -0.55
CA ARG A 35 -26.49 -22.31 -1.00
C ARG A 35 -26.49 -22.03 -2.49
N ASP A 36 -25.35 -21.60 -3.02
CA ASP A 36 -25.09 -21.50 -4.45
C ASP A 36 -23.57 -21.59 -4.60
N PRO A 37 -23.04 -22.75 -5.06
CA PRO A 37 -21.62 -22.96 -5.18
C PRO A 37 -20.89 -21.86 -5.95
N ARG A 38 -21.55 -21.19 -6.93
CA ARG A 38 -20.95 -20.10 -7.72
C ARG A 38 -20.49 -18.94 -6.84
N LEU A 39 -21.13 -18.74 -5.69
CA LEU A 39 -20.74 -17.69 -4.75
C LEU A 39 -19.33 -17.89 -4.22
N VAL A 40 -18.85 -19.14 -4.08
CA VAL A 40 -17.49 -19.42 -3.61
C VAL A 40 -16.45 -18.76 -4.51
N TYR A 41 -16.65 -18.87 -5.83
CA TYR A 41 -15.72 -18.27 -6.79
C TYR A 41 -15.87 -16.75 -6.84
N VAL A 42 -17.09 -16.23 -6.78
CA VAL A 42 -17.35 -14.77 -6.75
C VAL A 42 -16.73 -14.13 -5.51
N THR A 43 -16.89 -14.73 -4.33
CA THR A 43 -16.30 -14.20 -3.09
C THR A 43 -14.78 -14.37 -3.07
N LEU A 44 -14.22 -15.40 -3.70
CA LEU A 44 -12.77 -15.54 -3.86
C LEU A 44 -12.16 -14.42 -4.72
N ARG A 45 -12.87 -13.99 -5.78
CA ARG A 45 -12.47 -12.82 -6.58
C ARG A 45 -12.48 -11.54 -5.75
N PHE A 46 -13.47 -11.38 -4.88
CA PHE A 46 -13.51 -10.27 -3.93
C PHE A 46 -12.30 -10.29 -2.99
N VAL A 47 -11.94 -11.46 -2.44
CA VAL A 47 -10.71 -11.63 -1.64
C VAL A 47 -9.47 -11.18 -2.43
N CYS A 48 -9.36 -11.56 -3.71
CA CYS A 48 -8.25 -11.11 -4.56
C CYS A 48 -8.20 -9.57 -4.68
N MET A 49 -9.35 -8.91 -4.82
CA MET A 49 -9.41 -7.44 -4.86
C MET A 49 -8.96 -6.81 -3.54
N MET A 50 -9.27 -7.42 -2.39
CA MET A 50 -8.82 -6.94 -1.08
C MET A 50 -7.30 -7.04 -0.85
N TYR A 51 -6.61 -7.91 -1.59
CA TYR A 51 -5.14 -7.98 -1.58
C TYR A 51 -4.48 -6.96 -2.52
N ILE A 52 -5.15 -6.60 -3.62
CA ILE A 52 -4.57 -5.76 -4.67
C ILE A 52 -4.82 -4.28 -4.41
N VAL A 53 -6.05 -3.95 -4.04
CA VAL A 53 -6.44 -2.57 -3.74
C VAL A 53 -6.22 -2.33 -2.26
N PRO A 54 -5.46 -1.29 -1.86
CA PRO A 54 -5.15 -1.01 -0.46
C PRO A 54 -6.35 -0.36 0.25
N PHE A 55 -7.49 -1.05 0.27
CA PHE A 55 -8.74 -0.55 0.86
C PHE A 55 -8.58 -0.15 2.32
N GLY A 56 -7.81 -0.91 3.11
CA GLY A 56 -7.52 -0.55 4.50
C GLY A 56 -6.81 0.80 4.63
N TYR A 57 -5.82 1.06 3.78
CA TYR A 57 -5.12 2.34 3.74
C TYR A 57 -6.05 3.47 3.32
N LEU A 58 -6.87 3.26 2.28
CA LEU A 58 -7.86 4.26 1.82
C LEU A 58 -8.86 4.60 2.93
N ILE A 59 -9.33 3.58 3.66
CA ILE A 59 -10.26 3.74 4.78
C ILE A 59 -9.60 4.55 5.90
N VAL A 60 -8.40 4.17 6.35
CA VAL A 60 -7.67 4.89 7.41
C VAL A 60 -7.45 6.35 7.01
N ARG A 61 -7.09 6.61 5.76
CA ARG A 61 -6.92 7.99 5.26
C ARG A 61 -8.21 8.80 5.25
N LEU A 62 -9.36 8.16 5.03
CA LEU A 62 -10.66 8.85 5.00
C LEU A 62 -11.27 9.05 6.39
N THR A 63 -10.95 8.19 7.37
CA THR A 63 -11.61 8.20 8.68
C THR A 63 -10.73 8.63 9.84
N TRP A 64 -9.41 8.53 9.74
CA TRP A 64 -8.49 8.95 10.79
C TRP A 64 -8.39 10.47 10.87
N ARG A 65 -8.67 11.04 12.04
CA ARG A 65 -8.63 12.49 12.32
C ARG A 65 -7.44 12.92 13.20
N GLY A 66 -6.35 12.13 13.22
CA GLY A 66 -5.09 12.43 13.94
C GLY A 66 -4.02 13.10 13.07
N TYR A 67 -2.73 12.79 13.32
CA TYR A 67 -1.52 13.38 12.70
C TYR A 67 -1.46 13.33 11.15
N LEU A 68 -2.29 12.49 10.51
CA LEU A 68 -2.31 12.28 9.05
C LEU A 68 -2.85 13.45 8.21
N ARG A 69 -3.05 14.65 8.78
CA ARG A 69 -3.69 15.78 8.09
C ARG A 69 -2.70 16.58 7.25
N THR A 70 -2.47 16.12 6.02
CA THR A 70 -1.77 16.89 4.97
C THR A 70 -2.59 16.97 3.69
N GLU A 71 -2.42 18.05 2.93
CA GLU A 71 -3.34 18.49 1.87
C GLU A 71 -3.39 17.63 0.58
N SER A 72 -2.72 16.46 0.52
CA SER A 72 -2.68 15.64 -0.71
C SER A 72 -2.89 14.15 -0.46
N ILE A 73 -3.85 13.56 -1.20
CA ILE A 73 -4.20 12.13 -1.19
C ILE A 73 -3.01 11.24 -1.61
N TRP A 74 -2.09 11.78 -2.40
CA TRP A 74 -0.98 11.04 -3.01
C TRP A 74 0.32 11.06 -2.22
N LYS A 75 0.39 11.78 -1.09
CA LYS A 75 1.54 11.75 -0.19
C LYS A 75 1.25 10.81 0.98
N PRO A 76 1.76 9.56 0.98
CA PRO A 76 1.63 8.69 2.13
C PRO A 76 2.47 9.26 3.26
N ASN A 77 1.86 9.82 4.30
CA ASN A 77 2.57 10.55 5.35
C ASN A 77 2.43 9.81 6.68
N PHE A 78 2.90 8.56 6.70
CA PHE A 78 3.34 8.00 7.97
C PHE A 78 4.68 8.67 8.27
N GLU A 79 4.82 9.25 9.44
CA GLU A 79 6.12 9.65 9.97
C GLU A 79 6.50 8.61 11.01
N MET A 80 7.75 8.17 11.01
CA MET A 80 8.29 7.28 12.04
C MET A 80 9.41 8.03 12.74
N ALA A 81 9.39 8.01 14.07
CA ALA A 81 10.47 8.56 14.89
C ALA A 81 11.47 7.45 15.27
N GLY A 82 12.74 7.80 15.40
CA GLY A 82 13.79 6.91 15.91
C GLY A 82 14.15 5.70 15.05
N ASP A 83 14.56 4.63 15.73
CA ASP A 83 15.10 3.38 15.14
C ASP A 83 14.09 2.58 14.31
N MET A 84 12.80 2.93 14.37
CA MET A 84 11.75 2.26 13.60
C MET A 84 11.96 2.40 12.09
N ASP A 85 12.46 3.55 11.62
CA ASP A 85 12.74 3.76 10.19
C ASP A 85 13.83 2.79 9.68
N LEU A 86 14.81 2.43 10.53
CA LEU A 86 15.83 1.43 10.23
C LEU A 86 15.24 0.01 10.15
N VAL A 87 14.41 -0.37 11.12
CA VAL A 87 13.80 -1.71 11.19
C VAL A 87 12.89 -1.96 9.98
N PHE A 88 11.99 -1.02 9.68
CA PHE A 88 11.12 -1.12 8.50
C PHE A 88 11.91 -1.03 7.19
N GLY A 89 13.02 -0.28 7.16
CA GLY A 89 13.96 -0.25 6.04
C GLY A 89 14.58 -1.63 5.78
N ILE A 90 15.13 -2.28 6.80
CA ILE A 90 15.71 -3.63 6.70
C ILE A 90 14.65 -4.65 6.28
N ALA A 91 13.47 -4.62 6.90
CA ALA A 91 12.36 -5.50 6.54
C ALA A 91 11.91 -5.29 5.07
N GLY A 92 11.85 -4.04 4.62
CA GLY A 92 11.54 -3.69 3.23
C GLY A 92 12.59 -4.20 2.24
N ILE A 93 13.88 -4.15 2.59
CA ILE A 93 14.97 -4.72 1.77
C ILE A 93 14.84 -6.25 1.68
N ILE A 94 14.63 -6.93 2.81
CA ILE A 94 14.44 -8.39 2.83
C ILE A 94 13.24 -8.77 1.96
N TRP A 95 12.11 -8.10 2.14
CA TRP A 95 10.91 -8.30 1.34
C TRP A 95 11.18 -8.08 -0.17
N LEU A 96 11.96 -7.04 -0.52
CA LEU A 96 12.32 -6.75 -1.90
C LEU A 96 13.18 -7.85 -2.53
N VAL A 97 14.13 -8.41 -1.79
CA VAL A 97 14.97 -9.52 -2.29
C VAL A 97 14.12 -10.74 -2.64
N PHE A 98 13.19 -11.13 -1.76
CA PHE A 98 12.28 -12.24 -2.04
C PHE A 98 11.28 -11.91 -3.15
N LEU A 99 10.80 -10.66 -3.26
CA LEU A 99 9.98 -10.22 -4.38
C LEU A 99 10.72 -10.43 -5.71
N ILE A 100 11.96 -9.97 -5.81
CA ILE A 100 12.78 -10.11 -7.02
C ILE A 100 12.91 -11.57 -7.42
N LYS A 101 13.16 -12.47 -6.45
CA LYS A 101 13.19 -13.91 -6.69
C LYS A 101 11.87 -14.43 -7.26
N ASN A 102 10.75 -14.15 -6.60
CA ASN A 102 9.43 -14.65 -7.04
C ASN A 102 9.01 -14.09 -8.40
N VAL A 103 9.36 -12.83 -8.69
CA VAL A 103 9.14 -12.21 -9.99
C VAL A 103 10.00 -12.88 -11.06
N ALA A 104 11.26 -13.20 -10.77
CA ALA A 104 12.14 -13.92 -11.68
C ALA A 104 11.58 -15.33 -12.00
N ASP A 105 11.17 -16.09 -10.98
CA ASP A 105 10.57 -17.42 -11.15
C ASP A 105 9.29 -17.33 -12.01
N SER A 106 8.41 -16.36 -11.71
CA SER A 106 7.19 -16.11 -12.48
C SER A 106 7.49 -15.68 -13.93
N MET A 107 8.58 -14.94 -14.15
CA MET A 107 9.00 -14.49 -15.48
C MET A 107 9.51 -15.66 -16.33
N VAL A 108 10.25 -16.61 -15.74
CA VAL A 108 10.69 -17.83 -16.45
C VAL A 108 9.47 -18.61 -16.95
N GLU A 109 8.47 -18.81 -16.09
CA GLU A 109 7.22 -19.48 -16.44
C GLU A 109 6.43 -18.71 -17.50
N PHE A 110 6.36 -17.38 -17.40
CA PHE A 110 5.73 -16.55 -18.42
C PHE A 110 6.42 -16.66 -19.79
N ILE A 111 7.76 -16.72 -19.83
CA ILE A 111 8.52 -16.91 -21.06
C ILE A 111 8.25 -18.30 -21.65
N ARG A 112 8.24 -19.36 -20.83
CA ARG A 112 7.90 -20.72 -21.26
C ARG A 112 6.50 -20.77 -21.86
N TRP A 113 5.52 -20.21 -21.17
CA TRP A 113 4.15 -20.06 -21.66
C TRP A 113 4.06 -19.30 -22.98
N LYS A 114 4.74 -18.16 -23.09
CA LYS A 114 4.75 -17.37 -24.34
C LYS A 114 5.38 -18.13 -25.51
N ARG A 115 6.37 -18.99 -25.25
CA ARG A 115 6.95 -19.87 -26.29
C ARG A 115 5.94 -20.93 -26.72
N LEU A 116 5.21 -21.53 -25.78
CA LEU A 116 4.14 -22.51 -26.06
C LEU A 116 3.07 -21.90 -26.97
N CYS A 117 2.60 -20.70 -26.66
CA CYS A 117 1.54 -20.02 -27.41
C CYS A 117 2.03 -19.33 -28.71
N ARG A 118 3.34 -19.39 -29.02
CA ARG A 118 3.93 -18.69 -30.17
C ARG A 118 3.44 -19.27 -31.51
N TYR A 119 3.42 -20.60 -31.60
CA TYR A 119 3.03 -21.30 -32.82
C TYR A 119 1.53 -21.50 -32.82
N ARG A 120 0.83 -20.57 -33.49
CA ARG A 120 -0.62 -20.57 -33.64
C ARG A 120 -1.01 -20.23 -35.07
N ILE A 121 -1.97 -20.96 -35.62
CA ILE A 121 -2.47 -20.81 -36.99
C ILE A 121 -3.95 -20.45 -36.90
N PRO A 122 -4.44 -19.36 -37.53
CA PRO A 122 -5.86 -19.03 -37.52
C PRO A 122 -6.71 -20.21 -38.01
N VAL A 123 -7.81 -20.51 -37.31
CA VAL A 123 -8.76 -21.54 -37.76
C VAL A 123 -9.51 -20.99 -38.98
N ALA A 124 -9.44 -21.72 -40.10
CA ALA A 124 -10.19 -21.41 -41.32
C ALA A 124 -11.26 -22.46 -41.65
N ASP A 125 -11.39 -23.51 -40.82
CA ASP A 125 -12.42 -24.53 -40.96
C ASP A 125 -13.81 -23.93 -40.73
N GLU A 126 -14.67 -24.02 -41.75
CA GLU A 126 -16.00 -23.41 -41.75
C GLU A 126 -16.91 -24.00 -40.67
N GLN A 127 -16.87 -25.32 -40.44
CA GLN A 127 -17.68 -25.98 -39.41
C GLN A 127 -17.28 -25.51 -38.02
N VAL A 128 -15.97 -25.43 -37.76
CA VAL A 128 -15.44 -24.96 -36.47
C VAL A 128 -15.76 -23.49 -36.25
N CYS A 129 -15.63 -22.65 -37.28
CA CYS A 129 -15.97 -21.23 -37.21
C CYS A 129 -17.47 -21.01 -36.98
N ALA A 130 -18.32 -21.80 -37.66
CA ALA A 130 -19.77 -21.73 -37.50
C ALA A 130 -20.21 -22.08 -36.07
N GLU A 131 -19.69 -23.17 -35.49
CA GLU A 131 -20.00 -23.53 -34.10
C GLU A 131 -19.44 -22.51 -33.11
N PHE A 132 -18.24 -22.00 -33.32
CA PHE A 132 -17.67 -20.93 -32.50
C PHE A 132 -18.58 -19.69 -32.47
N LEU A 133 -19.02 -19.20 -33.64
CA LEU A 133 -19.91 -18.03 -33.74
C LEU A 133 -21.28 -18.30 -33.10
N LYS A 134 -21.84 -19.48 -33.33
CA LYS A 134 -23.11 -19.91 -32.72
C LYS A 134 -23.03 -19.88 -31.20
N VAL A 135 -22.02 -20.51 -30.59
CA VAL A 135 -21.85 -20.53 -29.13
C VAL A 135 -21.54 -19.15 -28.58
N LYS A 136 -20.71 -18.35 -29.27
CA LYS A 136 -20.40 -16.97 -28.89
C LYS A 136 -21.66 -16.09 -28.85
N ASN A 137 -22.54 -16.22 -29.84
CA ASN A 137 -23.81 -15.51 -29.91
C ASN A 137 -24.77 -15.99 -28.81
N MET A 138 -24.86 -17.31 -28.59
CA MET A 138 -25.66 -17.91 -27.51
C MET A 138 -25.23 -17.41 -26.12
N LEU A 139 -23.93 -17.19 -25.91
CA LEU A 139 -23.40 -16.63 -24.65
C LEU A 139 -23.48 -15.09 -24.57
N HIS A 140 -23.99 -14.43 -25.60
CA HIS A 140 -24.07 -12.97 -25.75
C HIS A 140 -22.70 -12.27 -25.59
N ILE A 141 -21.66 -12.82 -26.22
CA ILE A 141 -20.30 -12.30 -26.13
C ILE A 141 -20.02 -11.39 -27.34
N HIS A 142 -19.97 -10.08 -27.14
CA HIS A 142 -19.72 -9.09 -28.20
C HIS A 142 -18.24 -8.77 -28.44
N ARG A 143 -17.36 -9.10 -27.50
CA ARG A 143 -15.91 -8.81 -27.62
C ARG A 143 -15.27 -9.61 -28.76
N LYS A 144 -14.18 -9.07 -29.31
CA LYS A 144 -13.35 -9.78 -30.29
C LYS A 144 -12.55 -10.87 -29.58
N ILE A 145 -12.70 -12.11 -30.06
CA ILE A 145 -11.99 -13.29 -29.57
C ILE A 145 -11.47 -14.02 -30.81
N GLY A 146 -10.16 -14.28 -30.86
CA GLY A 146 -9.56 -15.06 -31.95
C GLY A 146 -9.59 -16.55 -31.67
N ILE A 147 -9.69 -17.37 -32.71
CA ILE A 147 -9.58 -18.84 -32.64
C ILE A 147 -8.39 -19.30 -33.47
N TYR A 148 -7.52 -20.12 -32.89
CA TYR A 148 -6.32 -20.61 -33.55
C TYR A 148 -6.08 -22.09 -33.23
N TYR A 149 -5.54 -22.83 -34.19
CA TYR A 149 -4.93 -24.12 -33.94
C TYR A 149 -3.51 -23.96 -33.40
N SER A 150 -3.09 -24.85 -32.51
CA SER A 150 -1.70 -24.99 -32.09
C SER A 150 -1.37 -26.45 -31.85
N SER A 151 -0.26 -26.92 -32.43
CA SER A 151 0.28 -28.27 -32.20
C SER A 151 1.12 -28.37 -30.93
N SER A 152 1.35 -27.24 -30.26
CA SER A 152 2.16 -27.17 -29.03
C SER A 152 1.33 -27.41 -27.77
N ILE A 153 0.01 -27.52 -27.90
CA ILE A 153 -0.92 -27.73 -26.78
C ILE A 153 -1.67 -29.05 -26.98
N GLN A 154 -2.02 -29.70 -25.88
CA GLN A 154 -2.74 -30.99 -25.87
C GLN A 154 -4.22 -30.82 -25.47
N SER A 155 -4.58 -29.69 -24.88
CA SER A 155 -5.95 -29.36 -24.49
C SER A 155 -6.30 -27.94 -24.95
N PRO A 156 -7.57 -27.67 -25.32
CA PRO A 156 -8.06 -26.31 -25.55
C PRO A 156 -7.71 -25.37 -24.39
N MET A 157 -7.45 -24.09 -24.69
CA MET A 157 -7.20 -23.11 -23.63
C MET A 157 -7.45 -21.67 -24.08
N VAL A 158 -7.82 -20.81 -23.12
CA VAL A 158 -7.88 -19.36 -23.29
C VAL A 158 -6.53 -18.70 -22.98
N THR A 159 -6.13 -17.77 -23.85
CA THR A 159 -4.94 -16.93 -23.67
C THR A 159 -5.27 -15.45 -23.85
N GLY A 160 -4.46 -14.58 -23.24
CA GLY A 160 -4.62 -13.12 -23.32
C GLY A 160 -5.55 -12.54 -22.25
N VAL A 161 -5.43 -11.22 -22.03
CA VAL A 161 -6.15 -10.48 -20.97
C VAL A 161 -7.02 -9.36 -21.54
N PHE A 162 -6.48 -8.65 -22.55
CA PHE A 162 -7.19 -7.58 -23.26
C PHE A 162 -7.75 -8.04 -24.60
N GLN A 163 -7.04 -8.95 -25.27
CA GLN A 163 -7.47 -9.61 -26.50
C GLN A 163 -7.39 -11.12 -26.28
N TYR A 164 -8.56 -11.72 -26.03
CA TYR A 164 -8.67 -13.15 -25.76
C TYR A 164 -8.47 -13.94 -27.06
N ASN A 165 -7.73 -15.04 -26.95
CA ASN A 165 -7.58 -16.02 -28.01
C ASN A 165 -7.82 -17.41 -27.44
N ILE A 166 -8.66 -18.19 -28.12
CA ILE A 166 -8.83 -19.62 -27.84
C ILE A 166 -7.84 -20.36 -28.72
N LEU A 167 -7.02 -21.19 -28.10
CA LEU A 167 -6.13 -22.12 -28.79
C LEU A 167 -6.76 -23.51 -28.73
N LEU A 168 -6.85 -24.17 -29.89
CA LEU A 168 -7.32 -25.54 -30.04
C LEU A 168 -6.15 -26.44 -30.46
N PRO A 169 -6.00 -27.63 -29.85
CA PRO A 169 -5.18 -28.68 -30.43
C PRO A 169 -5.64 -29.02 -31.85
N LYS A 170 -4.72 -29.46 -32.70
CA LYS A 170 -5.07 -29.93 -34.03
C LYS A 170 -5.58 -31.36 -33.94
N ASP A 171 -6.89 -31.51 -33.80
CA ASP A 171 -7.61 -32.79 -33.72
C ASP A 171 -8.93 -32.71 -34.50
N HIS A 172 -9.56 -33.87 -34.72
CA HIS A 172 -10.89 -33.98 -35.30
C HIS A 172 -11.95 -33.91 -34.19
N TYR A 173 -12.73 -32.83 -34.20
CA TYR A 173 -13.79 -32.61 -33.23
C TYR A 173 -15.18 -32.81 -33.85
N SER A 174 -16.04 -33.53 -33.14
CA SER A 174 -17.46 -33.58 -33.48
C SER A 174 -18.13 -32.22 -33.19
N ARG A 175 -19.31 -31.99 -33.77
CA ARG A 175 -20.09 -30.77 -33.51
C ARG A 175 -20.47 -30.62 -32.03
N GLU A 176 -20.75 -31.73 -31.36
CA GLU A 176 -21.07 -31.76 -29.93
C GLU A 176 -19.84 -31.41 -29.08
N GLU A 177 -18.67 -31.97 -29.41
CA GLU A 177 -17.40 -31.66 -28.75
C GLU A 177 -17.05 -30.18 -28.89
N LEU A 178 -17.16 -29.62 -30.10
CA LEU A 178 -16.92 -28.19 -30.33
C LEU A 178 -17.88 -27.33 -29.52
N ALA A 179 -19.15 -27.71 -29.41
CA ALA A 179 -20.11 -26.96 -28.60
C ALA A 179 -19.72 -26.96 -27.11
N VAL A 180 -19.32 -28.12 -26.57
CA VAL A 180 -18.86 -28.24 -25.17
C VAL A 180 -17.57 -27.45 -24.93
N ILE A 181 -16.56 -27.64 -25.79
CA ILE A 181 -15.26 -26.96 -25.71
C ILE A 181 -15.46 -25.45 -25.80
N PHE A 182 -16.10 -24.95 -26.87
CA PHE A 182 -16.28 -23.52 -27.04
C PHE A 182 -17.12 -22.91 -25.93
N CYS A 183 -18.15 -23.60 -25.44
CA CYS A 183 -18.95 -23.06 -24.36
C CYS A 183 -18.11 -22.89 -23.09
N HIS A 184 -17.28 -23.87 -22.74
CA HIS A 184 -16.37 -23.80 -21.60
C HIS A 184 -15.33 -22.67 -21.76
N GLU A 185 -14.58 -22.65 -22.86
CA GLU A 185 -13.52 -21.66 -23.09
C GLU A 185 -14.07 -20.22 -23.24
N LEU A 186 -15.21 -20.05 -23.90
CA LEU A 186 -15.84 -18.73 -24.02
C LEU A 186 -16.38 -18.23 -22.67
N VAL A 187 -16.79 -19.13 -21.78
CA VAL A 187 -17.19 -18.76 -20.42
C VAL A 187 -15.98 -18.27 -19.62
N HIS A 188 -14.80 -18.89 -19.72
CA HIS A 188 -13.56 -18.32 -19.16
C HIS A 188 -13.30 -16.89 -19.64
N CYS A 189 -13.48 -16.65 -20.95
CA CYS A 189 -13.36 -15.31 -21.52
C CYS A 189 -14.41 -14.34 -20.94
N LYS A 190 -15.66 -14.78 -20.79
CA LYS A 190 -16.77 -13.99 -20.25
C LYS A 190 -16.56 -13.63 -18.78
N HIS A 191 -15.99 -14.57 -18.02
CA HIS A 191 -15.68 -14.40 -16.61
C HIS A 191 -14.37 -13.63 -16.35
N ASN A 192 -13.57 -13.35 -17.39
CA ASN A 192 -12.23 -12.75 -17.31
C ASN A 192 -11.25 -13.56 -16.45
N ASP A 193 -11.28 -14.89 -16.57
CA ASP A 193 -10.47 -15.77 -15.70
C ASP A 193 -8.97 -15.57 -15.87
N PRO A 194 -8.42 -15.36 -17.08
CA PRO A 194 -7.00 -15.02 -17.25
C PRO A 194 -6.56 -13.77 -16.49
N PHE A 195 -7.44 -12.77 -16.34
CA PHE A 195 -7.14 -11.58 -15.53
C PHE A 195 -6.98 -11.97 -14.05
N PHE A 196 -7.91 -12.75 -13.50
CA PHE A 196 -7.83 -13.18 -12.11
C PHE A 196 -6.66 -14.13 -11.83
N LYS A 197 -6.28 -14.99 -12.80
CA LYS A 197 -5.07 -15.82 -12.69
C LYS A 197 -3.81 -14.95 -12.58
N ILE A 198 -3.71 -13.88 -13.39
CA ILE A 198 -2.60 -12.91 -13.30
C ILE A 198 -2.64 -12.14 -11.97
N CYS A 199 -3.83 -11.72 -11.52
CA CYS A 199 -4.00 -11.13 -10.20
C CYS A 199 -3.48 -12.08 -9.09
N SER A 200 -3.76 -13.38 -9.18
CA SER A 200 -3.26 -14.36 -8.21
C SER A 200 -1.74 -14.52 -8.23
N ILE A 201 -1.12 -14.49 -9.42
CA ILE A 201 0.35 -14.51 -9.55
C ILE A 201 0.94 -13.25 -8.89
N TYR A 202 0.36 -12.08 -9.16
CA TYR A 202 0.76 -10.82 -8.51
C TYR A 202 0.63 -10.91 -6.98
N ILE A 203 -0.51 -11.40 -6.47
CA ILE A 203 -0.73 -11.56 -5.03
C ILE A 203 0.30 -12.52 -4.43
N GLY A 204 0.57 -13.65 -5.09
CA GLY A 204 1.58 -14.62 -4.67
C GLY A 204 2.99 -14.02 -4.59
N ALA A 205 3.36 -13.15 -5.56
CA ALA A 205 4.66 -12.47 -5.57
C ALA A 205 4.77 -11.37 -4.50
N MET A 206 3.76 -10.50 -4.40
CA MET A 206 3.76 -9.37 -3.46
C MET A 206 3.58 -9.81 -2.01
N GLN A 207 2.78 -10.84 -1.78
CA GLN A 207 2.38 -11.32 -0.45
C GLN A 207 3.03 -12.66 -0.11
N HIS A 208 4.21 -12.92 -0.67
CA HIS A 208 4.92 -14.19 -0.57
C HIS A 208 5.26 -14.64 0.86
N MET A 209 5.34 -13.70 1.80
CA MET A 209 5.57 -13.98 3.22
C MET A 209 4.33 -14.53 3.93
N THR A 210 3.14 -14.41 3.33
CA THR A 210 1.91 -14.97 3.90
C THR A 210 1.69 -16.41 3.46
N SER A 211 1.30 -17.26 4.40
CA SER A 211 0.90 -18.64 4.11
C SER A 211 -0.35 -18.70 3.23
N GLY A 212 -1.28 -17.76 3.40
CA GLY A 212 -2.54 -17.69 2.66
C GLY A 212 -2.39 -17.40 1.17
N ALA A 213 -1.51 -16.46 0.78
CA ALA A 213 -1.37 -16.03 -0.62
C ALA A 213 -0.94 -17.16 -1.56
N LYS A 214 -0.11 -18.10 -1.07
CA LYS A 214 0.40 -19.24 -1.85
C LYS A 214 -0.69 -20.15 -2.40
N HIS A 215 -1.85 -20.19 -1.72
CA HIS A 215 -2.97 -21.03 -2.13
C HIS A 215 -4.00 -20.33 -3.03
N ILE A 216 -3.89 -19.00 -3.21
CA ILE A 216 -4.87 -18.24 -4.00
C ILE A 216 -4.86 -18.67 -5.45
N LEU A 217 -3.69 -18.84 -6.08
CA LEU A 217 -3.59 -19.29 -7.47
C LEU A 217 -4.17 -20.70 -7.67
N PRO A 218 -3.79 -21.73 -6.88
CA PRO A 218 -4.43 -23.04 -6.92
C PRO A 218 -5.96 -22.99 -6.78
N TRP A 219 -6.48 -22.18 -5.86
CA TRP A 219 -7.93 -22.03 -5.71
C TRP A 219 -8.58 -21.29 -6.87
N ILE A 220 -7.98 -20.21 -7.38
CA ILE A 220 -8.51 -19.50 -8.53
C ILE A 220 -8.56 -20.43 -9.74
N ASN A 221 -7.53 -21.25 -9.95
CA ASN A 221 -7.55 -22.29 -10.97
C ASN A 221 -8.73 -23.24 -10.73
N GLU A 222 -8.78 -23.94 -9.60
CA GLU A 222 -9.82 -24.93 -9.30
C GLU A 222 -11.26 -24.39 -9.37
N TRP A 223 -11.54 -23.27 -8.71
CA TRP A 223 -12.89 -22.71 -8.64
C TRP A 223 -13.31 -22.05 -9.96
N SER A 224 -12.35 -21.60 -10.80
CA SER A 224 -12.67 -21.10 -12.14
C SER A 224 -13.18 -22.23 -13.04
N GLU A 225 -12.54 -23.40 -13.04
CA GLU A 225 -12.97 -24.58 -13.80
C GLU A 225 -14.39 -24.99 -13.39
N CYS A 226 -14.60 -25.12 -12.08
CA CYS A 226 -15.90 -25.47 -11.50
C CYS A 226 -17.02 -24.48 -11.87
N ALA A 227 -16.73 -23.17 -11.81
CA ALA A 227 -17.71 -22.13 -12.16
C ALA A 227 -17.98 -22.09 -13.67
N CYS A 228 -16.98 -22.38 -14.49
CA CYS A 228 -17.11 -22.48 -15.93
C CYS A 228 -17.96 -23.68 -16.34
N ASP A 229 -17.75 -24.85 -15.75
CA ASP A 229 -18.58 -26.05 -15.98
C ASP A 229 -20.05 -25.76 -15.69
N VAL A 230 -20.36 -25.17 -14.53
CA VAL A 230 -21.74 -24.80 -14.15
C VAL A 230 -22.36 -23.85 -15.17
N SER A 231 -21.60 -22.85 -15.62
CA SER A 231 -22.10 -21.84 -16.54
C SER A 231 -22.27 -22.38 -17.96
N ALA A 232 -21.36 -23.26 -18.40
CA ALA A 232 -21.45 -23.96 -19.68
C ALA A 232 -22.67 -24.89 -19.73
N VAL A 233 -22.87 -25.71 -18.69
CA VAL A 233 -24.06 -26.56 -18.56
C VAL A 233 -25.35 -25.75 -18.50
N CYS A 234 -25.35 -24.58 -17.85
CA CYS A 234 -26.51 -23.70 -17.84
C CYS A 234 -26.82 -23.11 -19.22
N ALA A 235 -25.78 -22.77 -19.99
CA ALA A 235 -25.93 -22.24 -21.34
C ALA A 235 -26.35 -23.32 -22.35
N LEU A 236 -25.89 -24.56 -22.16
CA LEU A 236 -26.21 -25.71 -22.99
C LEU A 236 -27.42 -26.51 -22.52
N ARG A 237 -28.20 -26.00 -21.55
CA ARG A 237 -29.26 -26.77 -20.87
C ARG A 237 -30.31 -27.38 -21.81
N ASP A 238 -30.54 -26.75 -22.95
CA ASP A 238 -31.56 -27.14 -23.94
C ASP A 238 -30.98 -28.13 -24.98
N VAL A 239 -29.67 -28.38 -24.94
CA VAL A 239 -28.91 -29.19 -25.91
C VAL A 239 -28.22 -30.39 -25.24
N THR A 240 -27.76 -30.24 -24.00
CA THR A 240 -26.89 -31.21 -23.33
C THR A 240 -27.24 -31.32 -21.85
N THR A 241 -27.25 -32.55 -21.32
CA THR A 241 -27.41 -32.78 -19.87
C THR A 241 -26.08 -32.58 -19.13
N PRO A 242 -26.08 -32.26 -17.81
CA PRO A 242 -24.84 -32.17 -17.05
C PRO A 242 -24.00 -33.45 -17.12
N ARG A 243 -24.65 -34.62 -17.22
CA ARG A 243 -23.97 -35.91 -17.36
C ARG A 243 -23.26 -36.00 -18.71
N ARG A 244 -23.98 -35.76 -19.81
CA ARG A 244 -23.42 -35.81 -21.17
C ARG A 244 -22.27 -34.80 -21.35
N TYR A 245 -22.37 -33.63 -20.74
CA TYR A 245 -21.31 -32.63 -20.72
C TYR A 245 -19.99 -33.19 -20.15
N PHE A 246 -20.04 -33.85 -18.99
CA PHE A 246 -18.83 -34.43 -18.40
C PHE A 246 -18.36 -35.70 -19.13
N GLU A 247 -19.26 -36.48 -19.74
CA GLU A 247 -18.87 -37.60 -20.63
C GLU A 247 -18.02 -37.10 -21.79
N VAL A 248 -18.45 -36.02 -22.48
CA VAL A 248 -17.65 -35.42 -23.57
C VAL A 248 -16.27 -34.94 -23.08
N ILE A 249 -16.18 -34.37 -21.87
CA ILE A 249 -14.90 -33.96 -21.29
C ILE A 249 -14.00 -35.18 -21.02
N VAL A 250 -14.57 -36.28 -20.51
CA VAL A 250 -13.83 -37.53 -20.31
C VAL A 250 -13.32 -38.09 -21.64
N ASP A 251 -14.17 -38.14 -22.67
CA ASP A 251 -13.80 -38.63 -24.01
C ASP A 251 -12.69 -37.76 -24.65
N LEU A 252 -12.67 -36.45 -24.37
CA LEU A 252 -11.59 -35.54 -24.77
C LEU A 252 -10.31 -35.80 -23.99
N MET A 253 -10.42 -36.15 -22.71
CA MET A 253 -9.27 -36.45 -21.85
C MET A 253 -8.59 -37.77 -22.20
N GLU A 254 -9.37 -38.80 -22.53
CA GLU A 254 -8.84 -40.12 -22.91
C GLU A 254 -8.11 -40.12 -24.26
N ARG A 255 -8.39 -39.14 -25.13
CA ARG A 255 -7.66 -38.94 -26.40
C ARG A 255 -6.24 -38.38 -26.21
N MET A 256 -5.88 -37.90 -25.02
CA MET A 256 -4.57 -37.33 -24.77
C MET A 256 -3.52 -38.42 -24.51
N PRO A 257 -2.27 -38.27 -25.00
CA PRO A 257 -1.19 -39.24 -24.73
C PRO A 257 -0.89 -39.35 -23.23
N GLU A 258 -0.67 -40.55 -22.68
CA GLU A 258 -0.39 -40.75 -21.24
C GLU A 258 0.80 -39.92 -20.71
N ASP A 259 1.78 -39.61 -21.57
CA ASP A 259 2.97 -38.82 -21.25
C ASP A 259 2.72 -37.30 -21.22
N SER A 260 1.50 -36.83 -21.51
CA SER A 260 1.17 -35.41 -21.41
C SER A 260 1.02 -34.99 -19.95
N LYS A 261 2.11 -34.56 -19.30
CA LYS A 261 2.03 -33.70 -18.11
C LYS A 261 2.46 -32.29 -18.52
N PRO A 262 1.55 -31.31 -18.62
CA PRO A 262 1.92 -29.93 -18.83
C PRO A 262 2.17 -29.28 -17.46
N ASP A 263 3.44 -29.13 -17.09
CA ASP A 263 3.93 -28.38 -15.92
C ASP A 263 3.76 -26.84 -16.08
N TYR A 264 2.70 -26.36 -16.75
CA TYR A 264 2.55 -24.92 -17.01
C TYR A 264 1.48 -24.28 -16.13
N ILE A 265 1.86 -23.19 -15.46
CA ILE A 265 1.01 -22.37 -14.57
C ILE A 265 -0.30 -21.91 -15.24
N PHE A 266 -0.33 -21.80 -16.56
CA PHE A 266 -1.49 -21.36 -17.34
C PHE A 266 -2.26 -22.49 -18.04
N SER A 267 -1.80 -23.75 -17.95
CA SER A 267 -2.45 -24.92 -18.55
C SER A 267 -3.26 -25.75 -17.55
N THR A 268 -3.79 -25.14 -16.49
CA THR A 268 -4.52 -25.86 -15.41
C THR A 268 -5.86 -26.49 -15.82
N LEU A 269 -6.18 -26.54 -17.11
CA LEU A 269 -7.14 -27.51 -17.62
C LEU A 269 -6.65 -28.96 -17.50
N TYR A 270 -5.37 -29.16 -17.13
CA TYR A 270 -4.78 -30.47 -17.02
C TYR A 270 -3.99 -30.64 -15.72
N GLU A 271 -4.68 -31.08 -14.66
CA GLU A 271 -4.04 -31.71 -13.49
C GLU A 271 -4.96 -32.76 -12.86
N SER A 272 -4.75 -34.04 -13.21
CA SER A 272 -5.23 -35.27 -12.56
C SER A 272 -6.73 -35.63 -12.64
N GLN A 273 -7.05 -36.93 -12.67
CA GLN A 273 -8.40 -37.49 -12.43
C GLN A 273 -9.06 -36.93 -11.16
N GLN A 274 -8.25 -36.54 -10.17
CA GLN A 274 -8.72 -35.95 -8.92
C GLN A 274 -9.37 -34.58 -9.12
N SER A 275 -8.89 -33.76 -10.06
CA SER A 275 -9.49 -32.45 -10.39
C SER A 275 -10.86 -32.61 -11.05
N LEU A 276 -10.98 -33.55 -12.00
CA LEU A 276 -12.27 -33.86 -12.63
C LEU A 276 -13.31 -34.36 -11.60
N GLY A 277 -12.88 -35.20 -10.65
CA GLY A 277 -13.71 -35.64 -9.54
C GLY A 277 -14.27 -34.47 -8.73
N ARG A 278 -13.43 -33.46 -8.40
CA ARG A 278 -13.86 -32.25 -7.68
C ARG A 278 -14.84 -31.40 -8.48
N ARG A 279 -14.61 -31.24 -9.79
CA ARG A 279 -15.53 -30.54 -10.72
C ARG A 279 -16.91 -31.19 -10.77
N ILE A 280 -16.97 -32.52 -10.86
CA ILE A 280 -18.22 -33.30 -10.84
C ILE A 280 -18.92 -33.17 -9.48
N GLU A 281 -18.18 -33.26 -8.37
CA GLU A 281 -18.74 -33.07 -7.03
C GLU A 281 -19.35 -31.68 -6.87
N TYR A 282 -18.67 -30.65 -7.36
CA TYR A 282 -19.17 -29.28 -7.36
C TYR A 282 -20.45 -29.13 -8.17
N MET A 283 -20.52 -29.70 -9.38
CA MET A 283 -21.75 -29.73 -10.18
C MET A 283 -22.91 -30.39 -9.43
N LYS A 284 -22.66 -31.52 -8.75
CA LYS A 284 -23.68 -32.19 -7.92
C LYS A 284 -24.20 -31.28 -6.80
N LYS A 285 -23.29 -30.57 -6.11
CA LYS A 285 -23.66 -29.57 -5.08
C LYS A 285 -24.49 -28.45 -5.68
N TYR A 286 -24.16 -27.97 -6.87
CA TYR A 286 -24.91 -26.91 -7.57
C TYR A 286 -26.34 -27.35 -7.90
N VAL A 287 -26.50 -28.53 -8.51
CA VAL A 287 -27.82 -29.08 -8.85
C VAL A 287 -28.69 -29.28 -7.59
N LYS A 288 -28.09 -29.73 -6.48
CA LYS A 288 -28.78 -29.88 -5.19
C LYS A 288 -29.19 -28.53 -4.59
N ALA A 289 -28.27 -27.57 -4.55
CA ALA A 289 -28.48 -26.25 -3.98
C ALA A 289 -29.60 -25.47 -4.70
N LYS A 290 -29.69 -25.60 -6.03
CA LYS A 290 -30.76 -25.00 -6.85
C LYS A 290 -32.17 -25.46 -6.44
N ARG A 291 -32.31 -26.66 -5.85
CA ARG A 291 -33.61 -27.23 -5.43
C ARG A 291 -34.04 -26.83 -4.01
N GLY A 292 -33.13 -26.41 -3.12
CA GLY A 292 -33.38 -26.25 -1.67
C GLY A 292 -33.30 -24.82 -1.12
N ALA A 293 -33.42 -23.84 -1.99
CA ALA A 293 -32.95 -22.47 -1.84
C ALA A 293 -33.91 -21.50 -1.10
N LYS A 294 -33.83 -21.34 0.24
CA LYS A 294 -34.73 -20.43 1.02
C LYS A 294 -34.21 -19.00 1.31
N ILE A 295 -32.92 -18.80 1.61
CA ILE A 295 -32.30 -17.46 1.88
C ILE A 295 -31.74 -16.88 0.58
N SER A 296 -31.88 -15.61 0.20
CA SER A 296 -31.33 -15.17 -1.11
C SER A 296 -29.79 -15.27 -1.17
N ALA A 297 -29.24 -15.73 -2.30
CA ALA A 297 -27.78 -15.77 -2.53
C ALA A 297 -27.12 -14.39 -2.32
N PHE A 298 -27.87 -13.34 -2.65
CA PHE A 298 -27.51 -11.95 -2.43
C PHE A 298 -27.25 -11.64 -0.95
N VAL A 299 -28.12 -12.06 -0.03
CA VAL A 299 -27.97 -11.78 1.42
C VAL A 299 -26.68 -12.38 1.97
N LEU A 300 -26.32 -13.60 1.56
CA LEU A 300 -25.11 -14.26 2.05
C LEU A 300 -23.82 -13.62 1.51
N SER A 301 -23.82 -13.25 0.23
CA SER A 301 -22.70 -12.49 -0.36
C SER A 301 -22.57 -11.10 0.25
N PHE A 302 -23.68 -10.42 0.48
CA PHE A 302 -23.70 -9.12 1.14
C PHE A 302 -23.15 -9.21 2.57
N LEU A 303 -23.59 -10.20 3.34
CA LEU A 303 -23.07 -10.45 4.69
C LEU A 303 -21.56 -10.70 4.67
N PHE A 304 -21.05 -11.51 3.73
CA PHE A 304 -19.62 -11.76 3.59
C PHE A 304 -18.82 -10.47 3.30
N VAL A 305 -19.32 -9.64 2.37
CA VAL A 305 -18.68 -8.36 2.01
C VAL A 305 -18.68 -7.41 3.20
N VAL A 306 -19.83 -7.23 3.86
CA VAL A 306 -19.96 -6.33 5.02
C VAL A 306 -19.01 -6.77 6.14
N THR A 307 -19.02 -8.04 6.52
CA THR A 307 -18.12 -8.56 7.59
C THR A 307 -16.65 -8.42 7.23
N SER A 308 -16.28 -8.64 5.96
CA SER A 308 -14.90 -8.43 5.50
C SER A 308 -14.49 -6.95 5.54
N MET A 309 -15.39 -6.04 5.14
CA MET A 309 -15.14 -4.60 5.13
C MET A 309 -15.08 -4.01 6.54
N THR A 310 -16.00 -4.36 7.43
CA THR A 310 -16.02 -3.84 8.81
C THR A 310 -14.82 -4.32 9.62
N THR A 311 -14.38 -5.56 9.41
CA THR A 311 -13.18 -6.09 10.07
C THR A 311 -11.92 -5.44 9.51
N THR A 312 -11.85 -5.23 8.19
CA THR A 312 -10.80 -4.45 7.54
C THR A 312 -10.72 -3.04 8.13
N TYR A 313 -11.86 -2.38 8.31
CA TYR A 313 -11.96 -1.07 8.95
C TYR A 313 -11.38 -1.11 10.37
N ALA A 314 -11.89 -2.00 11.22
CA ALA A 314 -11.50 -2.09 12.62
C ALA A 314 -10.01 -2.38 12.78
N ALA A 315 -9.46 -3.30 11.99
CA ALA A 315 -8.05 -3.65 12.07
C ALA A 315 -7.13 -2.57 11.51
N SER A 316 -7.53 -1.91 10.41
CA SER A 316 -6.75 -0.79 9.87
C SER A 316 -6.75 0.40 10.84
N TYR A 317 -7.88 0.65 11.52
CA TYR A 317 -7.99 1.67 12.57
C TYR A 317 -7.11 1.32 13.78
N GLY A 318 -7.12 0.07 14.23
CA GLY A 318 -6.23 -0.39 15.31
C GLY A 318 -4.75 -0.26 14.95
N ALA A 319 -4.36 -0.64 13.73
CA ALA A 319 -2.98 -0.49 13.25
C ALA A 319 -2.55 0.99 13.18
N ALA A 320 -3.44 1.89 12.79
CA ALA A 320 -3.19 3.32 12.81
C ALA A 320 -3.01 3.87 14.23
N GLY A 321 -3.79 3.38 15.20
CA GLY A 321 -3.64 3.75 16.62
C GLY A 321 -2.33 3.29 17.23
N VAL A 322 -1.94 2.03 17.01
CA VAL A 322 -0.64 1.51 17.46
C VAL A 322 0.51 2.30 16.84
N HIS A 323 0.40 2.65 15.56
CA HIS A 323 1.41 3.50 14.91
C HIS A 323 1.47 4.90 15.54
N ASP A 324 0.33 5.52 15.87
CA ASP A 324 0.27 6.83 16.53
C ASP A 324 0.90 6.80 17.92
N GLU A 325 0.62 5.76 18.72
CA GLU A 325 1.24 5.54 20.04
C GLU A 325 2.76 5.35 19.94
N LEU A 326 3.22 4.47 19.04
CA LEU A 326 4.65 4.23 18.81
C LEU A 326 5.37 5.49 18.31
N TYR A 327 4.71 6.31 17.51
CA TYR A 327 5.26 7.57 17.04
C TYR A 327 5.45 8.56 18.20
N GLN A 328 4.43 8.73 19.04
CA GLN A 328 4.51 9.61 20.22
C GLN A 328 5.56 9.13 21.23
N GLU A 329 5.69 7.82 21.46
CA GLU A 329 6.71 7.25 22.34
C GLU A 329 8.14 7.47 21.80
N ALA A 330 8.35 7.26 20.50
CA ALA A 330 9.64 7.49 19.86
C ALA A 330 9.99 8.99 19.79
N GLU A 331 9.00 9.89 19.62
CA GLU A 331 9.19 11.33 19.73
C GLU A 331 9.56 11.74 21.16
N ALA A 332 8.89 11.18 22.18
CA ALA A 332 9.23 11.41 23.58
C ALA A 332 10.65 10.91 23.93
N THR A 333 11.04 9.74 23.41
CA THR A 333 12.38 9.17 23.60
C THR A 333 13.47 10.01 22.88
N GLN A 334 13.18 10.52 21.69
CA GLN A 334 14.09 11.45 21.00
C GLN A 334 14.16 12.81 21.71
N GLY A 335 13.05 13.27 22.28
CA GLY A 335 12.97 14.45 23.16
C GLY A 335 13.76 14.30 24.47
N GLU A 336 13.83 13.08 25.02
CA GLU A 336 14.68 12.76 26.19
C GLU A 336 16.16 12.55 25.83
N SER A 337 16.49 12.23 24.57
CA SER A 337 17.88 12.05 24.10
C SER A 337 18.58 13.33 23.62
N LEU A 338 17.84 14.45 23.55
CA LEU A 338 18.44 15.77 23.66
C LEU A 338 18.58 16.06 25.16
N GLU A 339 19.61 15.47 25.78
CA GLU A 339 20.31 16.21 26.82
C GLU A 339 20.66 17.56 26.17
N THR A 340 19.84 18.58 26.45
CA THR A 340 20.28 19.95 26.33
C THR A 340 21.54 19.95 27.18
N PRO A 341 22.76 20.13 26.62
CA PRO A 341 23.90 20.35 27.49
C PRO A 341 23.45 21.44 28.46
N GLU A 342 23.58 21.24 29.77
CA GLU A 342 23.32 22.31 30.73
C GLU A 342 24.19 23.48 30.29
N LEU A 343 23.61 24.39 29.52
CA LEU A 343 24.29 25.55 29.01
C LEU A 343 24.35 26.47 30.22
N GLU A 344 25.54 26.61 30.79
CA GLU A 344 25.77 27.43 31.96
C GLU A 344 25.36 28.87 31.64
N GLU A 345 24.34 29.37 32.35
CA GLU A 345 23.88 30.75 32.21
C GLU A 345 24.90 31.68 32.86
N VAL A 346 25.55 32.50 32.05
CA VAL A 346 26.54 33.47 32.52
C VAL A 346 25.88 34.84 32.68
N PHE A 347 25.96 35.40 33.88
CA PHE A 347 25.57 36.79 34.17
C PHE A 347 26.78 37.72 34.06
N VAL A 348 26.63 38.80 33.28
CA VAL A 348 27.64 39.85 33.17
C VAL A 348 26.98 41.19 33.52
N PRO A 349 27.41 41.86 34.61
CA PRO A 349 26.88 43.18 34.97
C PRO A 349 27.28 44.23 33.93
N ALA A 350 26.43 45.25 33.75
CA ALA A 350 26.62 46.28 32.74
C ALA A 350 27.98 47.03 32.86
N SER A 351 28.55 47.11 34.07
CA SER A 351 29.84 47.74 34.36
C SER A 351 31.06 46.90 33.92
N GLU A 352 30.93 45.57 33.88
CA GLU A 352 32.02 44.64 33.54
C GLU A 352 31.91 44.07 32.13
N ASN A 353 30.80 44.36 31.44
CA ASN A 353 30.61 44.09 30.03
C ASN A 353 31.54 45.02 29.21
N ASN A 354 32.84 44.71 29.25
CA ASN A 354 33.95 45.57 28.85
C ASN A 354 33.74 46.15 27.46
N ASP A 355 33.42 47.44 27.49
CA ASP A 355 33.47 48.41 26.42
C ASP A 355 32.42 48.22 25.33
N TYR A 356 31.27 48.89 25.53
CA TYR A 356 30.27 49.19 24.49
C TYR A 356 30.90 49.77 23.21
N SER A 357 32.16 50.25 23.24
CA SER A 357 32.89 50.76 22.08
C SER A 357 33.46 49.69 21.14
N ARG A 358 33.69 48.44 21.60
CA ARG A 358 34.21 47.34 20.77
C ARG A 358 33.12 46.48 20.13
N ILE A 359 31.91 46.50 20.71
CA ILE A 359 30.76 45.76 20.19
C ILE A 359 30.01 46.65 19.19
N LYS A 360 30.13 46.36 17.89
CA LYS A 360 29.25 47.00 16.90
C LYS A 360 27.84 46.45 17.07
N TYR A 361 26.88 47.34 17.31
CA TYR A 361 25.46 47.03 17.26
C TYR A 361 24.98 47.18 15.83
N ALA A 362 24.62 46.09 15.19
CA ALA A 362 23.88 46.17 13.94
C ALA A 362 22.42 46.52 14.28
N LYS A 363 21.99 47.73 13.90
CA LYS A 363 20.65 48.25 14.14
C LYS A 363 19.68 47.77 13.05
N PRO A 364 18.52 47.20 13.41
CA PRO A 364 17.34 47.28 12.57
C PRO A 364 16.56 48.56 12.93
N ASP A 365 17.12 49.74 12.64
CA ASP A 365 16.35 50.99 12.72
C ASP A 365 15.71 51.23 11.35
N LEU A 366 14.47 50.78 11.16
CA LEU A 366 13.55 51.29 10.13
C LEU A 366 12.10 50.88 10.47
N SER A 367 11.61 51.30 11.64
CA SER A 367 10.20 51.69 11.90
C SER A 367 10.02 52.00 13.39
N PRO A 368 9.37 53.11 13.79
CA PRO A 368 9.09 53.45 15.19
C PRO A 368 8.02 52.55 15.85
N VAL A 369 7.74 51.38 15.28
CA VAL A 369 6.88 50.37 15.88
C VAL A 369 7.75 49.17 16.23
N ALA A 370 8.31 49.17 17.44
CA ALA A 370 8.74 47.91 18.05
C ALA A 370 7.54 46.96 18.00
N PRO A 371 7.65 45.73 17.47
CA PRO A 371 6.52 44.81 17.48
C PRO A 371 6.05 44.68 18.93
N ILE A 372 4.77 44.97 19.17
CA ILE A 372 4.11 44.69 20.44
C ILE A 372 4.07 43.17 20.50
N LEU A 373 5.13 42.56 21.02
CA LEU A 373 5.18 41.12 21.21
C LEU A 373 4.20 40.80 22.35
N SER A 374 3.10 40.13 22.04
CA SER A 374 2.15 39.66 23.04
C SER A 374 2.69 38.39 23.70
N SER A 375 2.24 38.08 24.92
CA SER A 375 2.62 36.84 25.60
C SER A 375 2.28 35.62 24.73
N GLY A 376 3.23 34.73 24.49
CA GLY A 376 3.10 33.55 23.62
C GLY A 376 3.21 33.81 22.12
N GLU A 377 3.38 35.05 21.67
CA GLU A 377 3.55 35.38 20.25
C GLU A 377 5.02 35.23 19.84
N MET A 378 5.27 34.39 18.84
CA MET A 378 6.62 34.05 18.39
C MET A 378 7.14 35.06 17.37
N ALA A 379 8.21 35.80 17.72
CA ALA A 379 8.98 36.59 16.76
C ALA A 379 10.08 35.74 16.14
N THR A 380 10.30 35.89 14.84
CA THR A 380 11.40 35.25 14.11
C THR A 380 12.45 36.28 13.72
N PHE A 381 13.71 35.83 13.62
CA PHE A 381 14.82 36.66 13.17
C PHE A 381 15.73 35.90 12.21
N ASN A 382 16.37 36.66 11.33
CA ASN A 382 17.44 36.18 10.46
C ASN A 382 18.51 37.28 10.40
N TRP A 383 19.58 37.11 11.16
CA TRP A 383 20.62 38.12 11.36
C TRP A 383 21.96 37.63 10.84
N THR A 384 22.65 38.48 10.08
CA THR A 384 24.06 38.28 9.75
C THR A 384 24.90 39.02 10.77
N VAL A 385 25.66 38.29 11.59
CA VAL A 385 26.45 38.80 12.71
C VAL A 385 27.94 38.66 12.39
N GLU A 386 28.63 39.79 12.24
CA GLU A 386 30.07 39.85 11.99
C GLU A 386 30.88 39.42 13.22
N PRO A 387 32.10 38.88 13.07
CA PRO A 387 33.02 38.56 14.16
C PRO A 387 33.16 39.70 15.17
N GLY A 388 32.97 39.40 16.46
CA GLY A 388 33.09 40.38 17.54
C GLY A 388 31.93 41.37 17.67
N THR A 389 30.85 41.19 16.90
CA THR A 389 29.67 42.08 16.93
C THR A 389 28.47 41.42 17.60
N ARG A 390 27.51 42.24 18.02
CA ARG A 390 26.25 41.79 18.65
C ARG A 390 25.06 42.38 17.89
N PHE A 391 24.12 41.51 17.53
CA PHE A 391 22.85 41.90 16.93
C PHE A 391 21.75 41.81 18.00
N CYS A 392 20.94 42.85 18.17
CA CYS A 392 19.89 42.89 19.19
C CYS A 392 18.51 43.14 18.59
N SER A 393 17.48 42.58 19.22
CA SER A 393 16.09 42.92 18.91
C SER A 393 15.73 44.34 19.36
N GLY A 394 14.55 44.79 18.91
CA GLY A 394 13.84 45.90 19.57
C GLY A 394 13.54 45.59 21.04
N LYS A 395 13.23 46.63 21.83
CA LYS A 395 12.81 46.46 23.23
C LYS A 395 11.35 45.98 23.29
N PHE A 396 11.08 44.93 24.06
CA PHE A 396 9.72 44.45 24.36
C PHE A 396 9.50 44.38 25.88
N LYS A 397 8.26 44.53 26.34
CA LYS A 397 7.93 44.59 27.78
C LYS A 397 7.61 43.19 28.30
N VAL A 398 8.25 42.81 29.41
CA VAL A 398 8.04 41.51 30.07
C VAL A 398 7.82 41.74 31.58
N SER A 399 6.96 40.95 32.20
CA SER A 399 6.62 41.04 33.62
C SER A 399 7.45 40.08 34.47
N SER A 400 7.68 40.43 35.74
CA SER A 400 8.32 39.55 36.72
C SER A 400 7.55 38.23 36.84
N GLY A 401 8.28 37.12 36.88
CA GLY A 401 7.75 35.75 36.91
C GLY A 401 7.58 35.09 35.54
N GLN A 402 7.68 35.85 34.45
CA GLN A 402 7.64 35.32 33.08
C GLN A 402 9.00 34.75 32.65
N LYS A 403 9.01 34.00 31.55
CA LYS A 403 10.23 33.45 30.94
C LYS A 403 10.39 33.98 29.53
N ILE A 404 11.64 34.25 29.13
CA ILE A 404 12.00 34.62 27.76
C ILE A 404 12.71 33.42 27.14
N VAL A 405 12.14 32.87 26.07
CA VAL A 405 12.70 31.73 25.33
C VAL A 405 13.30 32.23 24.02
N ILE A 406 14.54 31.83 23.73
CA ILE A 406 15.21 32.09 22.46
C ILE A 406 15.82 30.80 21.91
N SER A 407 15.66 30.58 20.61
CA SER A 407 16.32 29.50 19.87
C SER A 407 16.96 30.07 18.60
N ALA A 408 18.17 29.62 18.29
CA ALA A 408 18.93 30.07 17.14
C ALA A 408 19.65 28.92 16.44
N SER A 409 19.66 28.96 15.11
CA SER A 409 20.50 28.11 14.25
C SER A 409 21.60 28.97 13.62
N ILE A 410 22.85 28.57 13.86
CA ILE A 410 24.07 29.27 13.45
C ILE A 410 24.69 28.57 12.25
N SER A 411 24.92 29.33 11.18
CA SER A 411 25.71 28.90 10.03
C SER A 411 26.89 29.86 9.80
N PRO A 412 28.14 29.37 9.70
CA PRO A 412 28.56 27.97 9.76
C PRO A 412 28.49 27.39 11.18
N SER A 413 28.12 26.11 11.32
CA SER A 413 27.94 25.42 12.61
C SER A 413 29.23 25.25 13.43
N THR A 414 30.39 25.59 12.86
CA THR A 414 31.70 25.55 13.54
C THR A 414 31.96 26.79 14.41
N GLN A 415 31.18 27.86 14.22
CA GLN A 415 31.35 29.13 14.91
C GLN A 415 30.62 29.14 16.25
N THR A 416 31.31 29.59 17.30
CA THR A 416 30.71 29.79 18.62
C THR A 416 30.01 31.15 18.69
N CYS A 417 28.75 31.16 19.13
CA CYS A 417 28.03 32.40 19.43
C CYS A 417 27.34 32.35 20.78
N TRP A 418 26.99 33.52 21.29
CA TRP A 418 26.11 33.68 22.44
C TRP A 418 24.71 34.00 21.98
N ILE A 419 23.71 33.38 22.61
CA ILE A 419 22.32 33.86 22.59
C ILE A 419 21.95 34.27 24.01
N GLY A 420 21.23 35.38 24.15
CA GLY A 420 20.97 35.90 25.47
C GLY A 420 19.96 37.03 25.51
N ILE A 421 19.74 37.51 26.72
CA ILE A 421 18.87 38.64 27.01
C ILE A 421 19.63 39.81 27.64
N MET A 422 19.13 41.02 27.38
CA MET A 422 19.52 42.24 28.08
C MET A 422 18.37 42.75 28.93
N ASP A 423 18.63 42.98 30.20
CA ASP A 423 17.65 43.48 31.17
C ASP A 423 17.46 45.02 31.07
N PRO A 424 16.54 45.63 31.84
CA PRO A 424 16.29 47.07 31.82
C PRO A 424 17.51 47.92 32.19
N HIS A 425 18.45 47.37 32.97
CA HIS A 425 19.70 47.99 33.41
C HIS A 425 20.85 47.73 32.43
N ASN A 426 20.58 47.00 31.34
CA ASN A 426 21.53 46.51 30.34
C ASN A 426 22.51 45.44 30.84
N ASN A 427 22.24 44.76 31.96
CA ASN A 427 22.97 43.56 32.32
C ASN A 427 22.67 42.45 31.30
N VAL A 428 23.64 41.58 31.11
CA VAL A 428 23.61 40.55 30.07
C VAL A 428 23.52 39.19 30.73
N ARG A 429 22.58 38.35 30.28
CA ARG A 429 22.54 36.92 30.59
C ARG A 429 22.54 36.14 29.30
N TYR A 430 23.42 35.16 29.18
CA TYR A 430 23.59 34.42 27.93
C TYR A 430 24.01 32.98 28.15
N VAL A 431 23.84 32.21 27.08
CA VAL A 431 24.41 30.88 26.93
C VAL A 431 25.28 30.82 25.67
N GLU A 432 26.34 30.02 25.70
CA GLU A 432 27.28 29.85 24.60
C GLU A 432 27.06 28.52 23.87
N GLY A 433 27.00 28.52 22.54
CA GLY A 433 26.79 27.30 21.77
C GLY A 433 27.23 27.40 20.30
N LYS A 434 27.08 26.28 19.59
CA LYS A 434 27.42 26.09 18.17
C LYS A 434 26.25 25.40 17.47
N GLY A 435 26.07 25.62 16.16
CA GLY A 435 24.98 25.01 15.39
C GLY A 435 23.59 25.49 15.86
N GLY A 436 22.67 24.57 16.16
CA GLY A 436 21.33 24.90 16.65
C GLY A 436 21.21 24.71 18.16
N PHE A 437 20.83 25.76 18.90
CA PHE A 437 20.59 25.68 20.35
C PHE A 437 19.63 26.79 20.82
N GLY A 438 19.04 26.58 21.99
CA GLY A 438 18.11 27.52 22.60
C GLY A 438 18.20 27.49 24.12
N HIS A 439 17.67 28.53 24.78
CA HIS A 439 17.62 28.63 26.23
C HIS A 439 16.41 29.44 26.70
N SER A 440 15.98 29.18 27.93
CA SER A 440 14.87 29.87 28.59
C SER A 440 15.38 30.66 29.80
N PHE A 441 15.32 31.99 29.72
CA PHE A 441 15.75 32.90 30.78
C PHE A 441 14.56 33.29 31.68
N ALA A 442 14.65 33.03 32.98
CA ALA A 442 13.65 33.47 33.96
C ALA A 442 13.76 34.98 34.23
N VAL A 443 12.64 35.70 34.25
CA VAL A 443 12.59 37.16 34.47
C VAL A 443 12.21 37.48 35.92
N SER A 444 13.11 38.16 36.63
CA SER A 444 12.93 38.56 38.04
C SER A 444 12.34 39.96 38.20
N GLU A 445 12.52 40.86 37.23
CA GLU A 445 12.07 42.25 37.29
C GLU A 445 11.17 42.60 36.09
N THR A 446 10.07 43.31 36.34
CA THR A 446 9.20 43.81 35.26
C THR A 446 9.90 44.96 34.54
N GLY A 447 10.08 44.85 33.23
CA GLY A 447 10.76 45.91 32.47
C GLY A 447 10.82 45.67 30.96
N LYS A 448 11.67 46.44 30.29
CA LYS A 448 11.90 46.34 28.84
C LYS A 448 13.15 45.52 28.58
N TYR A 449 12.98 44.36 27.98
CA TYR A 449 14.04 43.42 27.63
C TYR A 449 14.40 43.46 26.15
N ARG A 450 15.57 42.93 25.81
CA ARG A 450 15.98 42.61 24.43
C ARG A 450 16.52 41.19 24.39
N VAL A 451 16.38 40.53 23.25
CA VAL A 451 17.18 39.35 22.93
C VAL A 451 18.34 39.73 22.01
N PHE A 452 19.42 38.95 22.03
CA PHE A 452 20.57 39.19 21.17
C PHE A 452 21.25 37.90 20.73
N VAL A 453 22.02 38.01 19.63
CA VAL A 453 23.01 37.04 19.20
C VAL A 453 24.37 37.74 19.09
N GLN A 454 25.43 37.16 19.64
CA GLN A 454 26.80 37.70 19.57
C GLN A 454 27.75 36.67 18.99
N ASN A 455 28.50 37.07 17.94
CA ASN A 455 29.45 36.19 17.29
C ASN A 455 30.84 36.30 17.95
N ARG A 456 31.32 35.19 18.54
CA ARG A 456 32.64 35.08 19.17
C ARG A 456 33.67 34.38 18.27
N GLY A 457 33.25 33.91 17.11
CA GLY A 457 34.13 33.28 16.14
C GLY A 457 34.84 34.29 15.22
N THR A 458 35.61 33.76 14.28
CA THR A 458 36.48 34.54 13.36
C THR A 458 35.88 34.82 11.98
N LYS A 459 34.68 34.31 11.68
CA LYS A 459 33.95 34.43 10.40
C LYS A 459 32.53 34.94 10.63
N ASN A 460 31.96 35.61 9.62
CA ASN A 460 30.56 36.02 9.64
C ASN A 460 29.65 34.82 9.86
N VAL A 461 28.62 35.02 10.69
CA VAL A 461 27.61 34.02 11.02
C VAL A 461 26.27 34.51 10.53
N THR A 462 25.51 33.65 9.85
CA THR A 462 24.07 33.84 9.68
C THR A 462 23.35 33.07 10.77
N SER A 463 22.62 33.79 11.61
CA SER A 463 21.82 33.26 12.71
C SER A 463 20.34 33.45 12.41
N SER A 464 19.63 32.34 12.21
CA SER A 464 18.19 32.32 12.01
C SER A 464 17.51 31.62 13.18
N GLY A 465 16.44 32.20 13.71
CA GLY A 465 15.82 31.69 14.92
C GLY A 465 14.51 32.36 15.29
N SER A 466 14.04 32.07 16.49
CA SER A 466 12.84 32.68 17.05
C SER A 466 13.00 32.99 18.54
N TYR A 467 12.19 33.92 19.03
CA TYR A 467 12.05 34.22 20.45
C TYR A 467 10.61 34.58 20.80
N TYR A 468 10.22 34.25 22.02
CA TYR A 468 8.93 34.63 22.63
C TYR A 468 9.09 34.77 24.14
N PHE A 469 8.06 35.27 24.82
CA PHE A 469 7.96 35.22 26.27
C PHE A 469 6.60 34.70 26.72
N GLU A 470 6.56 34.08 27.89
CA GLU A 470 5.34 33.54 28.51
C GLU A 470 5.31 33.78 30.02
#